data_AF-A0A0M3BI02-F1
#
_entry.id   AF-A0A0M3BI02-F1
#
_cell.length_a   1.000
_cell.length_b   1.000
_cell.length_c   1.000
_cell.angle_alpha   90.00
_cell.angle_beta   90.00
_cell.angle_gamma   90.00
#
_symmetry.space_group_name_H-M   'P 1'
#
loop_
_entity.id
_entity.type
_entity.pdbx_description
1 polymer ?
#
loop_
_entity_poly.entity_id
_entity_poly.type
_entity_poly.pdbx_seq_one_letter_code
_entity_poly.pdbx_strand_id
1 'polypeptide(L)'
;MDRIRAFYAADAKLRGLAEIAWEMWRRRFSRAPRQEAAAAGGARRFDRGPSADLSRVLQEAQFPARNTSGWLRYHGAKDGVRIIIPPYETMRPGDVVTLLWVAHDDLWLGGRNIPGTEFADEKRVTRQDIADGIEFLVGPYQAKVRPILKSQKLWGAARVFYMVTRNRGIFCGPESTVRINLFEDPDLG
;
A
#
# COMPACT_ATOMS: atom_id res chain seq x y z
N MET A 1 3.87 2.51 18.71
CA MET A 1 3.08 1.29 18.96
C MET A 1 1.58 1.56 18.77
N ASP A 2 1.02 2.65 19.34
CA ASP A 2 -0.41 2.96 19.20
C ASP A 2 -0.85 3.62 17.88
N ARG A 3 0.03 4.30 17.13
CA ARG A 3 -0.41 5.11 15.99
C ARG A 3 -0.91 4.32 14.77
N ILE A 4 -0.33 3.16 14.43
CA ILE A 4 -0.81 2.34 13.29
C ILE A 4 -2.18 1.74 13.63
N ARG A 5 -2.31 1.15 14.82
CA ARG A 5 -3.61 0.65 15.30
C ARG A 5 -4.62 1.77 15.45
N ALA A 6 -4.28 2.92 16.03
CA ALA A 6 -5.20 4.04 16.18
C ALA A 6 -5.62 4.64 14.82
N PHE A 7 -4.69 4.73 13.86
CA PHE A 7 -4.97 5.23 12.51
C PHE A 7 -5.95 4.31 11.77
N TYR A 8 -5.77 2.99 11.87
CA TYR A 8 -6.62 2.03 11.16
C TYR A 8 -7.84 1.51 11.96
N ALA A 9 -7.84 1.57 13.29
CA ALA A 9 -8.95 1.11 14.14
C ALA A 9 -10.03 2.18 14.33
N ALA A 10 -9.74 3.46 14.06
CA ALA A 10 -10.72 4.53 14.07
C ALA A 10 -11.77 4.39 12.95
N ASP A 11 -11.44 3.67 11.86
CA ASP A 11 -12.40 3.33 10.80
C ASP A 11 -12.72 1.83 10.84
N ALA A 12 -13.94 1.49 11.25
CA ALA A 12 -14.43 0.11 11.28
C ALA A 12 -14.35 -0.60 9.92
N LYS A 13 -14.34 0.17 8.80
CA LYS A 13 -14.21 -0.35 7.43
C LYS A 13 -12.78 -0.76 7.06
N LEU A 14 -11.77 -0.30 7.83
CA LEU A 14 -10.36 -0.60 7.60
C LEU A 14 -9.82 -1.71 8.49
N ARG A 15 -10.63 -2.31 9.38
CA ARG A 15 -10.19 -3.37 10.31
C ARG A 15 -9.47 -4.54 9.64
N GLY A 16 -9.91 -4.98 8.46
CA GLY A 16 -9.23 -6.05 7.72
C GLY A 16 -7.82 -5.65 7.23
N LEU A 17 -7.67 -4.41 6.76
CA LEU A 17 -6.36 -3.85 6.40
C LEU A 17 -5.50 -3.57 7.64
N ALA A 18 -6.11 -3.17 8.76
CA ALA A 18 -5.46 -2.97 10.04
C ALA A 18 -4.82 -4.27 10.54
N GLU A 19 -5.55 -5.39 10.46
CA GLU A 19 -5.07 -6.73 10.81
C GLU A 19 -3.95 -7.20 9.89
N ILE A 20 -4.05 -6.95 8.58
CA ILE A 20 -3.01 -7.30 7.60
C ILE A 20 -1.74 -6.46 7.79
N ALA A 21 -1.91 -5.15 7.95
CA ALA A 21 -0.81 -4.23 8.29
C ALA A 21 -0.17 -4.60 9.63
N TRP A 22 -0.99 -5.00 10.61
CA TRP A 22 -0.54 -5.49 11.91
C TRP A 22 0.23 -6.80 11.81
N GLU A 23 -0.26 -7.81 11.09
CA GLU A 23 0.42 -9.10 10.95
C GLU A 23 1.73 -8.96 10.18
N MET A 24 1.81 -8.08 9.17
CA MET A 24 3.09 -7.78 8.53
C MET A 24 4.06 -7.05 9.44
N TRP A 25 3.58 -6.04 10.19
CA TRP A 25 4.39 -5.36 11.19
C TRP A 25 4.88 -6.35 12.26
N ARG A 26 4.00 -7.22 12.74
CA ARG A 26 4.30 -8.28 13.71
C ARG A 26 5.36 -9.22 13.15
N ARG A 27 5.19 -9.77 11.95
CA ARG A 27 6.20 -10.65 11.34
C ARG A 27 7.57 -9.98 11.21
N ARG A 28 7.62 -8.67 10.95
CA ARG A 28 8.86 -7.90 10.81
C ARG A 28 9.56 -7.56 12.13
N PHE A 29 8.79 -7.27 13.19
CA PHE A 29 9.35 -6.81 14.47
C PHE A 29 9.24 -7.82 15.62
N SER A 30 8.62 -8.99 15.42
CA SER A 30 8.55 -10.09 16.40
C SER A 30 9.75 -11.03 16.38
N ARG A 31 10.66 -10.89 15.41
CA ARG A 31 12.02 -11.43 15.56
C ARG A 31 12.76 -10.49 16.52
N ALA A 32 12.57 -10.72 17.81
CA ALA A 32 13.38 -10.11 18.86
C ALA A 32 14.87 -10.32 18.52
N PRO A 33 15.74 -9.31 18.68
CA PRO A 33 17.17 -9.55 18.65
C PRO A 33 17.49 -10.47 19.82
N ARG A 34 17.90 -11.72 19.51
CA ARG A 34 18.60 -12.56 20.46
C ARG A 34 19.92 -11.84 20.75
N GLN A 35 20.07 -11.42 22.00
CA GLN A 35 21.29 -10.93 22.65
C GLN A 35 22.54 -10.88 21.76
N GLU A 36 22.97 -9.67 21.40
CA GLU A 36 24.39 -9.38 21.22
C GLU A 36 24.71 -8.20 22.13
N ALA A 37 25.43 -8.53 23.20
CA ALA A 37 25.80 -7.64 24.28
C ALA A 37 26.80 -6.56 23.82
N ALA A 38 26.61 -5.38 24.39
CA ALA A 38 27.62 -4.39 24.74
C ALA A 38 29.07 -4.60 24.26
N ALA A 39 29.53 -3.73 23.36
CA ALA A 39 30.78 -2.95 23.50
C ALA A 39 31.10 -2.20 22.19
N ALA A 40 30.97 -0.87 22.20
CA ALA A 40 31.89 0.07 21.55
C ALA A 40 31.29 1.49 21.66
N GLY A 41 31.92 2.31 22.47
CA GLY A 41 31.60 3.72 22.62
C GLY A 41 31.88 4.52 21.35
N GLY A 42 31.08 5.55 21.16
CA GLY A 42 31.19 6.46 20.03
C GLY A 42 29.85 7.12 19.79
N ALA A 43 29.50 8.07 20.65
CA ALA A 43 28.37 8.97 20.46
C ALA A 43 28.61 9.83 19.20
N ARG A 44 28.38 9.25 18.02
CA ARG A 44 28.15 10.05 16.82
C ARG A 44 26.78 10.68 17.01
N ARG A 45 26.76 12.01 17.15
CA ARG A 45 25.55 12.83 16.98
C ARG A 45 24.86 12.34 15.71
N PHE A 46 23.78 11.58 15.86
CA PHE A 46 22.84 11.38 14.78
C PHE A 46 22.24 12.75 14.52
N ASP A 47 22.60 13.29 13.36
CA ASP A 47 22.12 14.56 12.84
C ASP A 47 20.59 14.48 12.80
N ARG A 48 19.93 15.01 13.85
CA ARG A 48 18.48 15.22 13.87
C ARG A 48 18.20 16.47 13.05
N GLY A 49 18.46 16.39 11.74
CA GLY A 49 17.83 17.31 10.81
C GLY A 49 16.32 17.27 11.01
N PRO A 50 15.60 18.36 10.73
CA PRO A 50 14.16 18.43 10.96
C PRO A 50 13.52 17.23 10.26
N SER A 51 12.91 16.35 11.05
CA SER A 51 11.95 15.37 10.55
C SER A 51 10.75 16.18 10.09
N ALA A 52 10.86 16.87 8.94
CA ALA A 52 9.74 17.41 8.23
C ALA A 52 8.69 16.29 8.17
N ASP A 53 7.48 16.60 8.59
CA ASP A 53 6.38 15.65 8.66
C ASP A 53 6.14 15.08 7.26
N LEU A 54 6.75 13.93 6.95
CA LEU A 54 6.75 13.41 5.59
C LEU A 54 5.32 13.17 5.10
N SER A 55 4.37 12.97 6.01
CA SER A 55 2.95 12.82 5.66
C SER A 55 2.40 13.99 4.84
N ARG A 56 2.98 15.19 4.95
CA ARG A 56 2.56 16.38 4.20
C ARG A 56 3.11 16.46 2.78
N VAL A 57 4.17 15.70 2.48
CA VAL A 57 4.81 15.68 1.15
C VAL A 57 4.60 14.37 0.40
N LEU A 58 3.97 13.38 1.05
CA LEU A 58 3.55 12.14 0.44
C LEU A 58 2.31 12.38 -0.44
N GLN A 59 2.32 11.79 -1.63
CA GLN A 59 1.28 11.96 -2.64
C GLN A 59 0.42 10.70 -2.79
N GLU A 60 -0.73 10.82 -3.44
CA GLU A 60 -1.57 9.67 -3.79
C GLU A 60 -0.82 8.68 -4.69
N ALA A 61 -1.06 7.39 -4.47
CA ALA A 61 -0.63 6.34 -5.37
C ALA A 61 -1.33 6.49 -6.73
N GLN A 62 -0.58 6.27 -7.79
CA GLN A 62 -1.03 6.42 -9.16
C GLN A 62 -1.36 5.06 -9.78
N PHE A 63 -2.35 5.06 -10.68
CA PHE A 63 -2.81 3.89 -11.41
C PHE A 63 -2.63 4.12 -12.91
N PRO A 64 -1.48 3.76 -13.51
CA PRO A 64 -1.16 4.12 -14.89
C PRO A 64 -2.16 3.57 -15.92
N ALA A 65 -2.75 2.41 -15.65
CA ALA A 65 -3.73 1.78 -16.53
C ALA A 65 -5.16 2.35 -16.37
N ARG A 66 -5.35 3.36 -15.52
CA ARG A 66 -6.64 4.02 -15.30
C ARG A 66 -6.98 4.88 -16.52
N ASN A 67 -8.18 4.70 -17.06
CA ASN A 67 -8.66 5.49 -18.20
C ASN A 67 -9.02 6.93 -17.80
N THR A 68 -9.37 7.76 -18.78
CA THR A 68 -9.75 9.18 -18.58
C THR A 68 -10.98 9.37 -17.69
N SER A 69 -11.85 8.36 -17.58
CA SER A 69 -13.02 8.37 -16.68
C SER A 69 -12.69 7.91 -15.25
N GLY A 70 -11.44 7.58 -14.95
CA GLY A 70 -11.01 7.16 -13.61
C GLY A 70 -11.19 5.67 -13.31
N TRP A 71 -11.39 4.83 -14.34
CA TRP A 71 -11.63 3.38 -14.18
C TRP A 71 -10.44 2.54 -14.64
N LEU A 72 -10.15 1.48 -13.89
CA LEU A 72 -9.43 0.31 -14.37
C LEU A 72 -10.42 -0.64 -15.06
N ARG A 73 -10.17 -0.88 -16.34
CA ARG A 73 -10.91 -1.86 -17.17
C ARG A 73 -10.19 -3.20 -17.13
N TYR A 74 -10.86 -4.26 -17.61
CA TYR A 74 -10.29 -5.60 -17.69
C TYR A 74 -8.88 -5.59 -18.32
N HIS A 75 -8.71 -4.97 -19.49
CA HIS A 75 -7.41 -4.91 -20.17
C HIS A 75 -6.31 -4.21 -19.36
N GLY A 76 -6.67 -3.26 -18.49
CA GLY A 76 -5.74 -2.58 -17.61
C GLY A 76 -5.42 -3.34 -16.31
N ALA A 77 -6.09 -4.46 -16.06
CA ALA A 77 -5.97 -5.23 -14.82
C ALA A 77 -5.68 -6.72 -15.04
N LYS A 78 -5.87 -7.27 -16.25
CA LYS A 78 -5.74 -8.70 -16.58
C LYS A 78 -4.38 -9.32 -16.24
N ASP A 79 -3.32 -8.50 -16.22
CA ASP A 79 -1.96 -8.91 -15.88
C ASP A 79 -1.58 -8.54 -14.42
N GLY A 80 -2.57 -8.13 -13.63
CA GLY A 80 -2.41 -7.48 -12.33
C GLY A 80 -2.57 -5.96 -12.43
N VAL A 81 -2.73 -5.31 -11.27
CA VAL A 81 -2.87 -3.84 -11.19
C VAL A 81 -1.52 -3.23 -10.85
N ARG A 82 -0.97 -2.44 -11.78
CA ARG A 82 0.23 -1.64 -11.54
C ARG A 82 -0.12 -0.40 -10.74
N ILE A 83 0.66 -0.15 -9.68
CA ILE A 83 0.51 0.99 -8.79
C ILE A 83 1.87 1.67 -8.66
N ILE A 84 1.91 2.99 -8.81
CA ILE A 84 3.13 3.77 -8.64
C ILE A 84 2.99 4.65 -7.40
N ILE A 85 3.92 4.54 -6.47
CA ILE A 85 4.11 5.53 -5.41
C ILE A 85 5.03 6.62 -5.97
N PRO A 86 4.56 7.86 -6.17
CA PRO A 86 5.36 8.91 -6.77
C PRO A 86 6.64 9.21 -5.94
N PRO A 87 7.70 9.71 -6.59
CA PRO A 87 8.79 10.34 -5.86
C PRO A 87 8.26 11.39 -4.88
N TYR A 88 8.84 11.42 -3.68
CA TYR A 88 8.57 12.46 -2.68
C TYR A 88 9.86 13.19 -2.35
N GLU A 89 9.75 14.46 -1.97
CA GLU A 89 10.86 15.44 -1.89
C GLU A 89 12.08 14.96 -1.09
N THR A 90 11.88 14.06 -0.14
CA THR A 90 12.96 13.54 0.70
C THR A 90 13.24 12.05 0.50
N MET A 91 12.70 11.42 -0.55
CA MET A 91 12.90 9.99 -0.83
C MET A 91 14.39 9.65 -0.87
N ARG A 92 14.78 8.58 -0.16
CA ARG A 92 16.20 8.20 -0.01
C ARG A 92 16.38 6.70 -0.23
N PRO A 93 17.47 6.28 -0.89
CA PRO A 93 17.80 4.87 -0.99
C PRO A 93 17.88 4.25 0.41
N GLY A 94 17.29 3.06 0.54
CA GLY A 94 17.23 2.34 1.81
C GLY A 94 15.94 2.54 2.62
N ASP A 95 15.13 3.56 2.31
CA ASP A 95 13.75 3.63 2.82
C ASP A 95 12.99 2.37 2.43
N VAL A 96 12.02 1.97 3.26
CA VAL A 96 11.15 0.83 2.96
C VAL A 96 9.74 1.34 2.77
N VAL A 97 9.16 1.08 1.61
CA VAL A 97 7.77 1.39 1.29
C VAL A 97 6.95 0.12 1.33
N THR A 98 5.93 0.11 2.18
CA THR A 98 4.97 -0.99 2.29
C THR A 98 3.67 -0.54 1.64
N LEU A 99 3.20 -1.29 0.65
CA LEU A 99 1.91 -1.09 0.00
C LEU A 99 0.87 -2.05 0.60
N LEU A 100 -0.34 -1.55 0.78
CA LEU A 100 -1.53 -2.29 1.16
C LEU A 100 -2.62 -2.03 0.12
N TRP A 101 -3.31 -3.08 -0.30
CA TRP A 101 -4.42 -3.04 -1.25
C TRP A 101 -5.59 -3.89 -0.75
N VAL A 102 -6.82 -3.45 -0.99
CA VAL A 102 -8.04 -4.25 -0.85
C VAL A 102 -9.13 -3.75 -1.79
N ALA A 103 -9.89 -4.67 -2.39
CA ALA A 103 -11.05 -4.32 -3.20
C ALA A 103 -12.36 -4.35 -2.37
N HIS A 104 -13.37 -3.61 -2.83
CA HIS A 104 -14.67 -3.49 -2.19
C HIS A 104 -15.82 -3.49 -3.21
N ASP A 105 -17.01 -3.93 -2.77
CA ASP A 105 -18.22 -4.15 -3.59
C ASP A 105 -19.07 -2.88 -3.85
N ASP A 106 -18.46 -1.71 -3.68
CA ASP A 106 -19.07 -0.39 -3.89
C ASP A 106 -18.07 0.55 -4.58
N LEU A 107 -18.54 1.59 -5.25
CA LEU A 107 -17.68 2.57 -5.94
C LEU A 107 -17.28 3.74 -5.03
N TRP A 108 -18.00 3.92 -3.93
CA TRP A 108 -17.90 5.08 -3.06
C TRP A 108 -17.35 4.73 -1.68
N LEU A 109 -16.62 3.61 -1.57
CA LEU A 109 -15.93 3.19 -0.34
C LEU A 109 -16.89 2.96 0.85
N GLY A 110 -18.20 2.84 0.58
CA GLY A 110 -19.24 2.46 1.53
C GLY A 110 -19.42 0.94 1.64
N GLY A 111 -18.92 0.21 0.65
CA GLY A 111 -19.05 -1.23 0.50
C GLY A 111 -18.20 -2.05 1.45
N ARG A 112 -18.42 -3.36 1.40
CA ARG A 112 -17.66 -4.35 2.15
C ARG A 112 -16.40 -4.71 1.38
N ASN A 113 -15.33 -5.00 2.12
CA ASN A 113 -14.13 -5.59 1.55
C ASN A 113 -14.49 -6.94 0.90
N ILE A 114 -13.90 -7.20 -0.27
CA ILE A 114 -14.08 -8.45 -1.00
C ILE A 114 -12.98 -9.42 -0.53
N PRO A 115 -13.32 -10.51 0.18
CA PRO A 115 -12.32 -11.43 0.72
C PRO A 115 -11.40 -12.01 -0.35
N GLY A 116 -10.12 -12.13 -0.02
CA GLY A 116 -9.08 -12.68 -0.90
C GLY A 116 -8.39 -11.65 -1.80
N THR A 117 -9.01 -10.48 -1.95
CA THR A 117 -8.44 -9.37 -2.73
C THR A 117 -7.36 -8.61 -1.97
N GLU A 118 -7.20 -8.85 -0.68
CA GLU A 118 -6.21 -8.16 0.14
C GLU A 118 -4.80 -8.50 -0.34
N PHE A 119 -3.98 -7.48 -0.55
CA PHE A 119 -2.61 -7.62 -1.02
C PHE A 119 -1.71 -6.69 -0.23
N ALA A 120 -0.48 -7.16 -0.04
CA ALA A 120 0.56 -6.31 0.49
C ALA A 120 1.93 -6.75 0.04
N ASP A 121 2.80 -5.77 -0.12
CA ASP A 121 4.17 -5.98 -0.55
C ASP A 121 5.07 -4.86 0.02
N GLU A 122 6.36 -5.15 0.15
CA GLU A 122 7.35 -4.17 0.58
C GLU A 122 8.45 -4.03 -0.47
N LYS A 123 8.86 -2.80 -0.73
CA LYS A 123 10.01 -2.50 -1.57
C LYS A 123 10.96 -1.56 -0.86
N ARG A 124 12.25 -1.86 -1.01
CA ARG A 124 13.31 -0.96 -0.57
C ARG A 124 13.60 0.04 -1.68
N VAL A 125 13.59 1.32 -1.34
CA VAL A 125 13.91 2.41 -2.25
C VAL A 125 15.34 2.26 -2.75
N THR A 126 15.48 2.31 -4.06
CA THR A 126 16.73 2.34 -4.81
C THR A 126 17.04 3.77 -5.27
N ARG A 127 18.16 3.97 -5.98
CA ARG A 127 18.45 5.28 -6.58
C ARG A 127 17.53 5.61 -7.75
N GLN A 128 17.08 4.59 -8.50
CA GLN A 128 16.22 4.80 -9.67
C GLN A 128 14.83 5.29 -9.24
N ASP A 129 14.31 4.75 -8.14
CA ASP A 129 12.98 5.10 -7.62
C ASP A 129 12.86 6.59 -7.24
N ILE A 130 13.97 7.27 -6.98
CA ILE A 130 13.98 8.72 -6.68
C ILE A 130 13.51 9.53 -7.91
N ALA A 131 13.77 9.04 -9.11
CA ALA A 131 13.33 9.68 -10.36
C ALA A 131 11.96 9.16 -10.80
N ASP A 132 11.76 7.84 -10.74
CA ASP A 132 10.62 7.18 -11.40
C ASP A 132 9.44 6.90 -10.46
N GLY A 133 9.69 6.93 -9.15
CA GLY A 133 8.77 6.40 -8.14
C GLY A 133 8.94 4.90 -7.95
N ILE A 134 8.14 4.33 -7.07
CA ILE A 134 8.20 2.90 -6.72
C ILE A 134 7.00 2.20 -7.32
N GLU A 135 7.24 1.24 -8.18
CA GLU A 135 6.18 0.42 -8.76
C GLU A 135 5.86 -0.80 -7.88
N PHE A 136 4.57 -1.09 -7.73
CA PHE A 136 4.05 -2.34 -7.18
C PHE A 136 3.11 -3.00 -8.21
N LEU A 137 3.07 -4.34 -8.19
CA LEU A 137 2.15 -5.13 -9.00
C LEU A 137 1.23 -5.93 -8.08
N VAL A 138 -0.03 -5.52 -8.01
CA VAL A 138 -1.08 -6.28 -7.31
C VAL A 138 -1.52 -7.42 -8.24
N GLY A 139 -0.92 -8.58 -8.04
CA GLY A 139 -1.17 -9.76 -8.87
C GLY A 139 -1.01 -11.07 -8.11
N PRO A 140 -1.32 -12.21 -8.76
CA PRO A 140 -1.89 -12.29 -10.12
C PRO A 140 -3.38 -11.85 -10.18
N TYR A 141 -3.86 -11.47 -11.37
CA TYR A 141 -5.24 -11.02 -11.60
C TYR A 141 -6.29 -11.97 -11.01
N GLN A 142 -6.14 -13.27 -11.26
CA GLN A 142 -7.06 -14.32 -10.84
C GLN A 142 -7.26 -14.35 -9.33
N ALA A 143 -6.22 -14.04 -8.57
CA ALA A 143 -6.24 -14.07 -7.10
C ALA A 143 -6.68 -12.74 -6.50
N LYS A 144 -6.22 -11.61 -7.05
CA LYS A 144 -6.34 -10.30 -6.37
C LYS A 144 -7.37 -9.35 -6.96
N VAL A 145 -7.80 -9.59 -8.19
CA VAL A 145 -8.69 -8.68 -8.92
C VAL A 145 -9.97 -9.38 -9.38
N ARG A 146 -9.85 -10.56 -9.98
CA ARG A 146 -11.00 -11.36 -10.46
C ARG A 146 -12.10 -11.59 -9.41
N PRO A 147 -11.81 -11.76 -8.09
CA PRO A 147 -12.86 -11.90 -7.10
C PRO A 147 -13.87 -10.74 -7.06
N ILE A 148 -13.56 -9.57 -7.60
CA ILE A 148 -14.50 -8.45 -7.77
C ILE A 148 -15.72 -8.86 -8.62
N LEU A 149 -15.54 -9.75 -9.60
CA LEU A 149 -16.62 -10.29 -10.42
C LEU A 149 -17.60 -11.14 -9.62
N LYS A 150 -17.19 -11.72 -8.50
CA LYS A 150 -18.08 -12.49 -7.62
C LYS A 150 -19.01 -11.58 -6.82
N SER A 151 -18.80 -10.27 -6.84
CA SER A 151 -19.80 -9.32 -6.35
C SER A 151 -20.96 -9.26 -7.35
N GLN A 152 -22.21 -9.19 -6.86
CA GLN A 152 -23.42 -9.14 -7.70
C GLN A 152 -23.47 -7.97 -8.71
N LYS A 153 -22.49 -7.07 -8.65
CA LYS A 153 -22.45 -5.82 -9.41
C LYS A 153 -21.48 -5.88 -10.58
N LEU A 154 -20.51 -6.81 -10.62
CA LEU A 154 -19.45 -6.89 -11.66
C LEU A 154 -18.56 -5.63 -11.77
N TRP A 155 -18.70 -4.72 -10.80
CA TRP A 155 -17.87 -3.54 -10.59
C TRP A 155 -17.62 -3.36 -9.10
N GLY A 156 -16.56 -2.64 -8.80
CA GLY A 156 -16.19 -2.28 -7.44
C GLY A 156 -15.15 -1.18 -7.47
N ALA A 157 -14.49 -0.97 -6.34
CA ALA A 157 -13.31 -0.13 -6.28
C ALA A 157 -12.26 -0.79 -5.39
N ALA A 158 -11.08 -0.21 -5.34
CA ALA A 158 -10.03 -0.62 -4.44
C ALA A 158 -9.44 0.55 -3.69
N ARG A 159 -9.00 0.25 -2.46
CA ARG A 159 -8.26 1.16 -1.60
C ARG A 159 -6.80 0.76 -1.60
N VAL A 160 -5.96 1.78 -1.67
CA VAL A 160 -4.51 1.67 -1.55
C VAL A 160 -4.05 2.54 -0.41
N PHE A 161 -3.25 1.95 0.46
CA PHE A 161 -2.49 2.67 1.46
C PHE A 161 -1.03 2.33 1.28
N TYR A 162 -0.15 3.26 1.60
CA TYR A 162 1.26 2.95 1.73
C TYR A 162 1.88 3.65 2.93
N MET A 163 2.95 3.05 3.42
CA MET A 163 3.74 3.58 4.52
C MET A 163 5.21 3.62 4.12
N VAL A 164 5.89 4.69 4.47
CA VAL A 164 7.34 4.82 4.36
C VAL A 164 7.96 4.61 5.73
N THR A 165 8.88 3.67 5.83
CA THR A 165 9.69 3.44 7.04
C THR A 165 11.11 3.95 6.81
N ARG A 166 11.53 4.91 7.63
CA ARG A 166 12.88 5.51 7.62
C ARG A 166 13.39 5.70 9.03
N ASN A 167 14.59 5.18 9.33
CA ASN A 167 15.27 5.40 10.63
C ASN A 167 14.34 5.19 11.85
N ARG A 168 13.51 4.14 11.83
CA ARG A 168 12.47 3.81 12.82
C ARG A 168 11.23 4.72 12.85
N GLY A 169 11.22 5.81 12.08
CA GLY A 169 10.02 6.59 11.78
C GLY A 169 9.13 5.87 10.77
N ILE A 170 7.82 6.03 10.93
CA ILE A 170 6.79 5.52 10.01
C ILE A 170 5.94 6.70 9.59
N PHE A 171 5.78 6.86 8.29
CA PHE A 171 5.04 7.95 7.67
C PHE A 171 3.97 7.35 6.75
N CYS A 172 2.72 7.71 6.98
CA CYS A 172 1.61 7.21 6.16
C CYS A 172 1.40 8.14 4.97
N GLY A 173 1.30 7.56 3.77
CA GLY A 173 0.82 8.27 2.61
C GLY A 173 -0.69 8.50 2.67
N PRO A 174 -1.23 9.37 1.81
CA PRO A 174 -2.67 9.54 1.67
C PRO A 174 -3.33 8.24 1.16
N GLU A 175 -4.59 8.02 1.55
CA GLU A 175 -5.41 6.97 0.95
C GLU A 175 -5.60 7.25 -0.54
N SER A 176 -5.49 6.23 -1.38
CA SER A 176 -5.73 6.34 -2.82
C SER A 176 -6.77 5.32 -3.23
N THR A 177 -7.61 5.70 -4.19
CA THR A 177 -8.73 4.86 -4.62
C THR A 177 -8.84 4.76 -6.12
N VAL A 178 -9.31 3.61 -6.58
CA VAL A 178 -9.52 3.36 -8.00
C VAL A 178 -10.77 2.56 -8.24
N ARG A 179 -11.58 2.99 -9.22
CA ARG A 179 -12.78 2.24 -9.63
C ARG A 179 -12.38 1.15 -10.60
N ILE A 180 -13.01 -0.01 -10.48
CA ILE A 180 -12.68 -1.21 -11.24
C ILE A 180 -13.95 -1.73 -11.90
N ASN A 181 -13.89 -1.92 -13.20
CA ASN A 181 -14.96 -2.46 -14.00
C ASN A 181 -14.41 -3.61 -14.86
N LEU A 182 -14.96 -4.80 -14.66
CA LEU A 182 -14.47 -6.03 -15.25
C LEU A 182 -15.50 -6.67 -16.19
N PHE A 183 -16.52 -5.93 -16.67
CA PHE A 183 -17.53 -6.46 -17.60
C PHE A 183 -16.94 -7.01 -18.91
N GLU A 184 -15.73 -6.59 -19.26
CA GLU A 184 -15.00 -7.04 -20.44
C GLU A 184 -14.18 -8.32 -20.19
N ASP A 185 -14.25 -8.93 -19.00
CA ASP A 185 -13.59 -10.22 -18.73
C ASP A 185 -14.23 -11.30 -19.62
N PRO A 186 -13.45 -11.97 -20.50
CA PRO A 186 -13.96 -13.01 -21.40
C PRO A 186 -14.53 -14.23 -20.66
N ASP A 187 -14.18 -14.44 -19.38
CA ASP A 187 -14.69 -15.53 -18.57
C ASP A 187 -16.12 -15.27 -18.02
N LEU A 188 -16.75 -14.14 -18.34
CA LEU A 188 -18.13 -13.82 -17.98
C LEU A 188 -19.18 -14.36 -18.96
N GLY A 189 -18.76 -15.06 -20.01
CA GLY A 189 -19.63 -15.69 -21.02
C GLY A 189 -20.58 -16.75 -20.47
#